data_AF-A0A2H0V2S2-F1
#
_entry.id   AF-A0A2H0V2S2-F1
#
_cell.length_a   1.000
_cell.length_b   1.000
_cell.length_c   1.000
_cell.angle_alpha   90.00
_cell.angle_beta   90.00
_cell.angle_gamma   90.00
#
_symmetry.space_group_name_H-M   'P 1'
#
loop_
_entity.id
_entity.type
_entity.pdbx_description
1 polymer ?
#
loop_
_entity_poly.entity_id
_entity_poly.type
_entity_poly.pdbx_seq_one_letter_code
_entity_poly.pdbx_strand_id
1 'polypeptide(L)'
;MYTKYILNIYYKIMNSVIINIKTEPKIKTAAQKIAADLGLSLSGVINAYLRQLIRDKKVRFSLREEPTEYLLNEIKKAEDDIKGGNVYSFDNPEDALKFLDK
;
A
#
# COMPACT_ATOMS: atom_id res chain seq x y z
N MET A 1 17.23 -32.14 -14.27
CA MET A 1 16.39 -31.22 -13.45
C MET A 1 17.19 -30.01 -12.95
N TYR A 2 18.36 -30.21 -12.32
CA TYR A 2 19.24 -29.14 -11.84
C TYR A 2 19.71 -28.13 -12.91
N THR A 3 20.03 -28.60 -14.11
CA THR A 3 20.54 -27.75 -15.21
C THR A 3 19.56 -26.65 -15.62
N LYS A 4 18.25 -26.95 -15.66
CA LYS A 4 17.19 -25.97 -15.96
C LYS A 4 17.05 -24.90 -14.88
N TYR A 5 17.25 -25.28 -13.61
CA TYR A 5 17.14 -24.38 -12.47
C TYR A 5 18.31 -23.40 -12.41
N ILE A 6 19.53 -23.90 -12.65
CA ILE A 6 20.75 -23.09 -12.77
C ILE A 6 20.63 -22.11 -13.93
N LEU A 7 20.14 -22.56 -15.10
CA LEU A 7 19.97 -21.69 -16.27
C LEU A 7 18.99 -20.54 -16.02
N ASN A 8 17.90 -20.79 -15.28
CA ASN A 8 16.89 -19.79 -14.95
C ASN A 8 17.43 -18.74 -13.96
N ILE A 9 18.16 -19.17 -12.93
CA ILE A 9 18.87 -18.26 -12.03
C ILE A 9 19.86 -17.38 -12.81
N TYR A 10 20.63 -17.97 -13.71
CA TYR A 10 21.60 -17.26 -14.54
C TYR A 10 20.92 -16.20 -15.43
N TYR A 11 19.82 -16.54 -16.12
CA TYR A 11 19.06 -15.60 -16.95
C TYR A 11 18.47 -14.44 -16.15
N LYS A 12 18.02 -14.70 -14.92
CA LYS A 12 17.48 -13.68 -14.02
C LYS A 12 18.56 -12.72 -13.52
N ILE A 13 19.76 -13.23 -13.26
CA ILE A 13 20.92 -12.41 -12.86
C ILE A 13 21.40 -11.56 -14.05
N MET A 14 21.49 -12.13 -15.25
CA MET A 14 21.96 -11.42 -16.46
C MET A 14 21.05 -10.27 -16.92
N ASN A 15 19.76 -10.28 -16.58
CA ASN A 15 18.82 -9.21 -16.92
C ASN A 15 18.63 -8.20 -15.77
N SER A 16 19.53 -8.17 -14.79
CA SER A 16 19.50 -7.20 -13.71
C SER A 16 20.45 -6.03 -13.97
N VAL A 17 20.02 -4.81 -13.63
CA VAL A 17 20.83 -3.59 -13.71
C VAL A 17 21.03 -3.05 -12.30
N ILE A 18 22.23 -2.53 -12.03
CA ILE A 18 22.59 -1.97 -10.72
C ILE A 18 22.04 -0.55 -10.60
N ILE A 19 21.33 -0.28 -9.50
CA ILE A 19 20.89 1.06 -9.11
C ILE A 19 21.70 1.51 -7.89
N ASN A 20 22.50 2.56 -8.04
CA ASN A 20 23.27 3.15 -6.95
C ASN A 20 22.52 4.33 -6.34
N ILE A 21 22.21 4.25 -5.04
CA ILE A 21 21.47 5.28 -4.31
C ILE A 21 22.33 5.77 -3.14
N LYS A 22 22.59 7.08 -3.07
CA LYS A 22 23.22 7.73 -1.91
C LYS A 22 22.14 8.10 -0.89
N THR A 23 22.38 7.77 0.38
CA THR A 23 21.50 8.11 1.49
C THR A 23 22.30 8.12 2.79
N GLU A 24 21.68 8.58 3.87
CA GLU A 24 22.31 8.57 5.19
C GLU A 24 22.39 7.14 5.77
N PRO A 25 23.47 6.80 6.50
CA PRO A 25 23.62 5.48 7.12
C PRO A 25 22.43 5.10 8.01
N LYS A 26 21.92 6.06 8.79
CA LYS A 26 20.79 5.85 9.70
C LYS A 26 19.51 5.46 8.96
N ILE A 27 19.22 6.10 7.83
CA ILE A 27 18.06 5.80 6.97
C ILE A 27 18.17 4.39 6.41
N LYS A 28 19.35 4.02 5.88
CA LYS A 28 19.60 2.68 5.35
C LYS A 28 19.37 1.60 6.41
N THR A 29 19.95 1.77 7.60
CA THR A 29 19.80 0.79 8.70
C THR A 29 18.35 0.67 9.14
N ALA A 30 17.63 1.78 9.28
CA ALA A 30 16.21 1.77 9.64
C ALA A 30 15.36 1.05 8.59
N ALA A 31 15.56 1.36 7.31
CA ALA A 31 14.83 0.71 6.21
C ALA A 31 15.13 -0.79 6.11
N GLN A 32 16.38 -1.20 6.35
CA GLN A 32 16.76 -2.62 6.39
C GLN A 32 16.05 -3.36 7.52
N LYS A 33 15.97 -2.76 8.72
CA LYS A 33 15.28 -3.36 9.86
C LYS A 33 13.79 -3.56 9.54
N ILE A 34 13.12 -2.52 9.04
CA ILE A 34 11.69 -2.59 8.68
C ILE A 34 11.45 -3.66 7.61
N ALA A 35 12.31 -3.74 6.58
CA ALA A 35 12.18 -4.78 5.57
C ALA A 35 12.34 -6.19 6.18
N ALA A 36 13.32 -6.38 7.06
CA ALA A 36 13.56 -7.66 7.73
C ALA A 36 12.41 -8.06 8.66
N ASP A 37 11.84 -7.11 9.40
CA ASP A 37 10.65 -7.32 10.25
C ASP A 37 9.44 -7.79 9.42
N LEU A 38 9.38 -7.41 8.13
CA LEU A 38 8.38 -7.86 7.15
C LEU A 38 8.78 -9.15 6.40
N GLY A 39 9.93 -9.77 6.73
CA GLY A 39 10.44 -10.97 6.05
C GLY A 39 10.97 -10.71 4.64
N LEU A 40 11.32 -9.46 4.32
CA LEU A 40 11.77 -9.02 2.99
C LEU A 40 13.20 -8.47 3.03
N SER A 41 13.90 -8.52 1.90
CA SER A 41 15.15 -7.77 1.73
C SER A 41 14.88 -6.33 1.33
N LEU A 42 15.76 -5.40 1.72
CA LEU A 42 15.65 -3.99 1.30
C LEU A 42 15.59 -3.85 -0.22
N SER A 43 16.40 -4.61 -0.96
CA SER A 43 16.36 -4.64 -2.43
C SER A 43 15.02 -5.17 -2.97
N GLY A 44 14.41 -6.14 -2.28
CA GLY A 44 13.07 -6.63 -2.61
C GLY A 44 12.01 -5.54 -2.47
N VAL A 45 12.05 -4.79 -1.36
CA VAL A 45 11.14 -3.66 -1.10
C VAL A 45 11.30 -2.57 -2.15
N ILE A 46 12.54 -2.17 -2.46
CA ILE A 46 12.81 -1.15 -3.49
C ILE A 46 12.29 -1.61 -4.86
N ASN A 47 12.52 -2.86 -5.25
CA ASN A 47 12.01 -3.39 -6.52
C ASN A 47 10.47 -3.45 -6.56
N ALA A 48 9.82 -3.79 -5.44
CA ALA A 48 8.36 -3.76 -5.34
C ALA A 48 7.82 -2.33 -5.50
N TYR A 49 8.48 -1.35 -4.85
CA TYR A 49 8.13 0.05 -4.96
C TYR A 49 8.29 0.58 -6.40
N LEU A 50 9.36 0.23 -7.10
CA LEU A 50 9.55 0.60 -8.51
C LEU A 50 8.43 0.03 -9.42
N ARG A 51 8.01 -1.22 -9.20
CA ARG A 51 6.88 -1.81 -9.93
C ARG A 51 5.57 -1.08 -9.63
N GLN A 52 5.35 -0.73 -8.37
CA GLN A 52 4.19 0.05 -7.97
C GLN A 52 4.20 1.44 -8.61
N LEU A 53 5.34 2.13 -8.62
CA LEU A 53 5.49 3.42 -9.27
C LEU A 53 5.14 3.36 -10.77
N ILE A 54 5.60 2.31 -11.47
CA ILE A 54 5.30 2.09 -12.90
C ILE A 54 3.79 1.88 -13.11
N ARG A 55 3.15 1.07 -12.26
CA ARG A 55 1.73 0.75 -12.36
C ARG A 55 0.84 1.94 -12.04
N ASP A 56 1.11 2.60 -10.93
CA ASP A 56 0.26 3.65 -10.38
C ASP A 56 0.54 5.02 -11.03
N LYS A 57 1.71 5.17 -11.68
CA LYS A 57 2.23 6.42 -12.29
C LYS A 57 2.15 7.63 -11.35
N LYS A 58 2.23 7.38 -10.03
CA LYS A 58 2.10 8.37 -8.97
C LYS A 58 3.08 8.04 -7.85
N VAL A 59 3.62 9.07 -7.24
CA VAL A 59 4.43 8.96 -6.01
C VAL A 59 3.54 9.36 -4.85
N ARG A 60 3.45 8.52 -3.81
CA ARG A 60 2.72 8.83 -2.58
C ARG A 60 3.72 9.23 -1.49
N PHE A 61 3.64 10.48 -1.06
CA PHE A 61 4.27 10.94 0.16
C PHE A 61 3.15 11.10 1.18
N SER A 62 3.15 10.28 2.23
CA SER A 62 2.25 10.43 3.37
C SER A 62 3.10 10.88 4.55
N LEU A 63 2.78 12.05 5.09
CA LEU A 63 2.95 12.28 6.52
C LEU A 63 1.82 11.49 7.17
N ARG A 64 2.12 10.63 8.16
CA ARG A 64 1.14 9.79 8.86
C ARG A 64 -0.22 10.50 8.95
N GLU A 65 -1.19 10.05 8.17
CA GLU A 65 -2.55 10.57 8.24
C GLU A 65 -3.20 9.89 9.44
N GLU A 66 -2.98 10.45 10.62
CA GLU A 66 -3.85 10.09 11.74
C GLU A 66 -5.23 10.69 11.45
N PRO A 67 -6.33 9.92 11.61
CA PRO A 67 -7.68 10.43 11.45
C PRO A 67 -7.83 11.74 12.24
N THR A 68 -8.37 12.77 11.60
CA THR A 68 -8.68 14.00 12.32
C THR A 68 -9.72 13.70 13.41
N GLU A 69 -9.73 14.49 14.49
CA GLU A 69 -10.74 14.37 15.53
C GLU A 69 -12.17 14.48 14.95
N TYR A 70 -12.34 15.29 13.91
CA TYR A 70 -13.57 15.36 13.12
C TYR A 70 -13.95 13.99 12.53
N LEU A 71 -13.02 13.32 11.83
CA LEU A 71 -13.28 12.02 11.22
C LEU A 71 -13.59 10.95 12.28
N LEU A 72 -12.89 10.95 13.42
CA LEU A 72 -13.18 10.04 14.53
C LEU A 72 -14.58 10.26 15.10
N ASN A 73 -14.99 11.52 15.26
CA ASN A 73 -16.33 11.86 15.75
C ASN A 73 -17.42 11.48 14.74
N GLU A 74 -17.21 11.68 13.44
CA GLU A 74 -18.17 11.28 12.40
C GLU A 74 -18.31 9.75 12.31
N ILE A 75 -17.20 8.99 12.42
CA ILE A 75 -17.26 7.52 12.49
C ILE A 75 -18.08 7.08 13.71
N LYS A 76 -17.83 7.68 14.88
CA LYS A 76 -18.58 7.35 16.10
C LYS A 76 -20.08 7.64 15.96
N LYS A 77 -20.45 8.80 15.40
CA LYS A 77 -21.85 9.13 15.11
C LYS A 77 -22.48 8.11 14.16
N ALA A 78 -21.79 7.76 13.08
CA ALA A 78 -22.29 6.76 12.13
C ALA A 78 -22.52 5.40 12.80
N GLU A 79 -21.64 4.96 13.70
CA GLU A 79 -21.83 3.73 14.48
C GLU A 79 -23.06 3.80 15.40
N ASP A 80 -23.27 4.94 16.04
CA ASP A 80 -24.43 5.16 16.92
C ASP A 80 -25.74 5.22 16.11
N ASP A 81 -25.72 5.84 14.92
CA ASP A 81 -26.87 5.88 14.00
C ASP A 81 -27.23 4.48 13.47
N ILE A 82 -26.24 3.66 13.13
CA ILE A 82 -26.46 2.25 12.74
C ILE A 82 -27.12 1.47 13.89
N LYS A 83 -26.63 1.61 15.12
CA LYS A 83 -27.22 0.93 16.30
C LYS A 83 -28.62 1.45 16.61
N GLY A 84 -28.85 2.74 16.42
CA GLY A 84 -30.15 3.38 16.64
C GLY A 84 -31.17 3.11 15.53
N GLY A 85 -30.76 2.51 14.41
CA GLY A 85 -31.61 2.34 13.23
C GLY A 85 -31.86 3.63 12.45
N ASN A 86 -31.08 4.69 12.71
CA ASN A 86 -31.11 5.97 12.00
C ASN A 86 -30.36 5.86 10.66
N VAL A 87 -30.69 4.85 9.87
CA VAL A 87 -29.99 4.53 8.63
C VAL A 87 -30.96 4.44 7.46
N TYR A 88 -30.48 4.83 6.28
CA TYR A 88 -31.19 4.60 5.03
C TYR A 88 -30.73 3.27 4.44
N SER A 89 -31.66 2.35 4.26
CA SER A 89 -31.46 1.10 3.52
C SER A 89 -32.26 1.13 2.23
N PHE A 90 -31.67 0.61 1.15
CA PHE A 90 -32.29 0.57 -0.17
C PHE A 90 -32.27 -0.86 -0.69
N ASP A 91 -33.36 -1.29 -1.33
CA ASP A 91 -33.48 -2.64 -1.89
C ASP A 91 -32.71 -2.80 -3.21
N ASN A 92 -32.36 -1.68 -3.87
CA ASN A 92 -31.61 -1.67 -5.12
C ASN A 92 -30.62 -0.48 -5.19
N PRO A 93 -29.53 -0.61 -6.00
CA PRO A 93 -28.53 0.44 -6.15
C PRO A 93 -29.05 1.74 -6.79
N GLU A 94 -30.02 1.67 -7.70
CA GLU A 94 -30.56 2.85 -8.38
C GLU A 94 -31.23 3.83 -7.41
N ASP A 95 -31.96 3.31 -6.41
CA ASP A 95 -32.63 4.13 -5.42
C ASP A 95 -31.65 4.74 -4.39
N ALA A 96 -30.56 4.03 -4.08
CA ALA A 96 -29.47 4.57 -3.27
C ALA A 96 -28.78 5.76 -3.97
N LEU A 97 -28.54 5.66 -5.29
CA LEU A 97 -27.96 6.75 -6.07
C LEU A 97 -28.87 7.98 -6.11
N LYS A 98 -30.18 7.80 -6.35
CA LYS A 98 -31.16 8.90 -6.32
C LYS A 98 -31.21 9.63 -4.97
N PHE A 99 -30.94 8.92 -3.87
CA PHE A 99 -30.88 9.52 -2.54
C PHE A 99 -29.64 10.40 -2.35
N LEU A 100 -28.48 9.98 -2.90
CA LEU A 100 -27.21 10.72 -2.82
C LEU A 100 -27.15 11.94 -3.75
N ASP A 101 -27.85 11.89 -4.89
CA ASP A 101 -27.85 12.95 -5.90
C ASP A 101 -28.78 14.15 -5.55
N LYS A 102 -29.43 14.12 -4.38
CA LYS A 102 -30.24 15.23 -3.85
C LYS A 102 -29.40 16.24 -3.08
#